data_AF-A0A2D8HU68-F1
#
_entry.id   AF-A0A2D8HU68-F1
#
_cell.length_a   1.000
_cell.length_b   1.000
_cell.length_c   1.000
_cell.angle_alpha   90.00
_cell.angle_beta   90.00
_cell.angle_gamma   90.00
#
_symmetry.space_group_name_H-M   'P 1'
#
loop_
_entity.id
_entity.type
_entity.pdbx_description
1 polymer ?
#
loop_
_entity_poly.entity_id
_entity_poly.type
_entity_poly.pdbx_seq_one_letter_code
_entity_poly.pdbx_strand_id
1 'polypeptide(L)'
;ERQLGYVAGSQYFPVQRLPGILFFLQSHEYSADEIYQAMQEVIAQQLEVLHNLTLKEWHHAKSVLRQQIRTIDRNLRVRSQRLWGAIQLADTEFNRQQELLSALEHCQLVEWLERIKERLSDKTQLLRLQT
;
A
#
# COMPACT_ATOMS: atom_id res chain seq x y z
N GLU A 1 -2.60 -10.27 -19.78
CA GLU A 1 -3.69 -10.44 -18.79
C GLU A 1 -3.96 -11.93 -18.61
N ARG A 2 -3.66 -12.51 -17.44
CA ARG A 2 -4.18 -13.85 -17.12
C ARG A 2 -5.49 -13.64 -16.36
N GLN A 3 -6.61 -13.90 -17.03
CA GLN A 3 -7.95 -13.91 -16.44
C GLN A 3 -8.13 -15.16 -15.59
N LEU A 4 -7.36 -15.24 -14.50
CA LEU A 4 -7.59 -16.20 -13.45
C LEU A 4 -8.67 -15.57 -12.57
N GLY A 5 -9.85 -16.18 -12.49
CA GLY A 5 -11.04 -15.60 -11.87
C GLY A 5 -10.87 -15.29 -10.37
N TYR A 6 -10.24 -14.16 -10.06
CA TYR A 6 -9.85 -13.77 -8.71
C TYR A 6 -10.39 -12.39 -8.35
N VAL A 7 -10.85 -12.26 -7.10
CA VAL A 7 -10.89 -10.96 -6.42
C VAL A 7 -9.47 -10.66 -5.96
N ALA A 8 -8.67 -10.05 -6.84
CA ALA A 8 -7.36 -9.54 -6.47
C ALA A 8 -7.50 -8.10 -5.96
N GLY A 9 -7.27 -7.91 -4.67
CA GLY A 9 -7.20 -6.58 -4.05
C GLY A 9 -5.82 -6.36 -3.45
N SER A 10 -5.25 -5.17 -3.64
CA SER A 10 -4.14 -4.68 -2.84
C SER A 10 -4.66 -3.57 -1.93
N GLN A 11 -4.35 -3.68 -0.64
CA GLN A 11 -4.72 -2.64 0.33
C GLN A 11 -3.54 -2.31 1.23
N TYR A 12 -3.47 -1.05 1.62
CA TYR A 12 -2.62 -0.62 2.72
C TYR A 12 -3.10 -1.31 3.99
N PHE A 13 -2.21 -2.10 4.61
CA PHE A 13 -2.53 -2.88 5.80
C PHE A 13 -1.55 -2.52 6.93
N PRO A 14 -1.92 -1.59 7.83
CA PRO A 14 -1.11 -1.29 8.99
C PRO A 14 -1.31 -2.35 10.07
N VAL A 15 -0.26 -3.10 10.41
CA VAL A 15 -0.24 -3.90 11.65
C VAL A 15 0.32 -3.01 12.75
N GLN A 16 -0.55 -2.56 13.67
CA GLN A 16 -0.24 -1.55 14.69
C GLN A 16 0.23 -0.23 14.06
N ARG A 17 1.52 -0.11 13.74
CA ARG A 17 2.13 1.08 13.11
C ARG A 17 3.04 0.75 11.91
N LEU A 18 3.19 -0.54 11.56
CA LEU A 18 4.06 -0.96 10.47
C LEU A 18 3.28 -0.95 9.15
N PRO A 19 3.65 -0.09 8.19
CA PRO A 19 2.99 -0.06 6.88
C PRO A 19 3.34 -1.32 6.09
N GLY A 20 2.32 -2.01 5.57
CA GLY A 20 2.46 -3.17 4.71
C GLY A 20 1.55 -3.10 3.48
N ILE A 21 1.89 -3.89 2.47
CA ILE A 21 1.02 -4.16 1.32
C ILE A 21 0.51 -5.58 1.47
N LEU A 22 -0.81 -5.74 1.50
CA LEU A 22 -1.43 -7.04 1.61
C LEU A 22 -2.12 -7.39 0.29
N PHE A 23 -1.74 -8.55 -0.26
CA PHE A 23 -2.37 -9.16 -1.42
C PHE A 23 -3.22 -10.33 -0.94
N PHE A 24 -4.49 -10.33 -1.31
CA PHE A 24 -5.39 -11.44 -1.05
C PHE A 24 -5.80 -12.08 -2.36
N LEU A 25 -5.60 -13.38 -2.47
CA LEU A 25 -5.99 -14.18 -3.62
C LEU A 25 -6.66 -15.47 -3.13
N GLN A 26 -7.78 -15.83 -3.75
CA GLN A 26 -8.47 -17.08 -3.53
C GLN A 26 -8.73 -17.74 -4.87
N SER A 27 -8.36 -19.02 -5.01
CA SER A 27 -8.60 -19.81 -6.20
C SER A 27 -9.27 -21.13 -5.84
N HIS A 28 -10.18 -21.59 -6.69
CA HIS A 28 -10.72 -22.94 -6.64
C HIS A 28 -10.00 -23.89 -7.60
N GLU A 29 -9.21 -23.36 -8.54
CA GLU A 29 -8.60 -24.11 -9.64
C GLU A 29 -7.09 -24.28 -9.47
N TYR A 30 -6.43 -23.35 -8.77
CA TYR A 30 -4.98 -23.29 -8.66
C TYR A 30 -4.55 -23.52 -7.22
N SER A 31 -3.49 -24.31 -7.06
CA SER A 31 -2.85 -24.51 -5.77
C SER A 31 -2.27 -23.21 -5.25
N ALA A 32 -2.15 -23.12 -3.93
CA ALA A 32 -1.59 -21.93 -3.31
C ALA A 32 -0.13 -21.66 -3.75
N ASP A 33 0.63 -22.68 -4.18
CA ASP A 33 2.00 -22.51 -4.65
C ASP A 33 2.04 -21.94 -6.08
N GLU A 34 1.12 -22.36 -6.95
CA GLU A 34 0.97 -21.77 -8.30
C GLU A 34 0.56 -20.30 -8.21
N ILE A 35 -0.38 -19.97 -7.31
CA ILE A 35 -0.78 -18.57 -7.06
C ILE A 35 0.41 -17.76 -6.55
N TYR A 36 1.20 -18.33 -5.63
CA TYR A 36 2.37 -17.66 -5.11
C TYR A 36 3.41 -17.37 -6.19
N GLN A 37 3.71 -18.33 -7.07
CA GLN A 37 4.64 -18.11 -8.20
C GLN A 37 4.11 -17.05 -9.16
N ALA A 38 2.82 -17.13 -9.54
CA ALA A 38 2.20 -16.12 -10.40
C ALA A 38 2.24 -14.72 -9.77
N MET A 39 2.07 -14.61 -8.45
CA MET A 39 2.18 -13.34 -7.73
C MET A 39 3.61 -12.79 -7.77
N GLN A 40 4.63 -13.64 -7.58
CA GLN A 40 6.03 -13.23 -7.66
C GLN A 40 6.39 -12.73 -9.08
N GLU A 41 5.92 -13.41 -10.12
CA GLU A 41 6.10 -12.99 -11.51
C GLU A 41 5.45 -11.62 -11.78
N VAL A 42 4.22 -11.42 -11.31
CA VAL A 42 3.52 -10.13 -11.46
C VAL A 42 4.26 -9.03 -10.72
N ILE A 43 4.71 -9.25 -9.47
CA ILE A 43 5.47 -8.25 -8.72
C ILE A 43 6.76 -7.89 -9.45
N ALA A 44 7.51 -8.88 -9.99
CA ALA A 44 8.72 -8.62 -10.75
C ALA A 44 8.45 -7.78 -12.01
N GLN A 45 7.42 -8.13 -12.79
CA GLN A 45 7.01 -7.36 -13.97
C GLN A 45 6.61 -5.93 -13.61
N GLN A 46 5.87 -5.74 -12.52
CA GLN A 46 5.48 -4.39 -12.07
C GLN A 46 6.69 -3.57 -11.60
N LEU A 47 7.66 -4.20 -10.93
CA LEU A 47 8.91 -3.53 -10.56
C LEU A 47 9.68 -3.06 -11.81
N GLU A 48 9.70 -3.84 -12.90
CA GLU A 48 10.31 -3.41 -14.17
C GLU A 48 9.60 -2.20 -14.76
N VAL A 49 8.27 -2.18 -14.78
CA VAL A 49 7.49 -1.01 -15.23
C VAL A 49 7.81 0.23 -14.39
N LEU A 50 7.94 0.08 -13.07
CA LEU A 50 8.25 1.19 -12.16
C LEU A 50 9.64 1.80 -12.39
N HIS A 51 10.61 1.06 -12.94
CA HIS A 51 11.92 1.65 -13.31
C HIS A 51 11.79 2.73 -14.39
N ASN A 52 10.73 2.68 -15.20
CA ASN A 52 10.47 3.64 -16.26
C ASN A 52 9.48 4.74 -15.86
N LEU A 53 9.11 4.82 -14.57
CA LEU A 53 8.16 5.81 -14.08
C LEU A 53 8.67 7.24 -14.32
N THR A 54 7.91 8.03 -15.06
CA THR A 54 8.31 9.40 -15.37
C THR A 54 8.06 10.35 -14.19
N LEU A 55 8.82 11.45 -14.12
CA LEU A 55 8.57 12.51 -13.14
C LEU A 55 7.14 13.07 -13.24
N LYS A 56 6.56 13.12 -14.44
CA LYS A 56 5.19 13.58 -14.65
C LYS A 56 4.19 12.65 -13.98
N GLU A 57 4.31 11.35 -14.17
CA GLU A 57 3.45 10.34 -13.53
C GLU A 57 3.63 10.34 -12.01
N TRP A 58 4.87 10.48 -11.54
CA TRP A 58 5.18 10.63 -10.12
C TRP A 58 4.49 11.84 -9.49
N HIS A 59 4.60 13.02 -10.11
CA HIS A 59 3.93 14.23 -9.62
C HIS A 59 2.41 14.11 -9.65
N HIS A 60 1.86 13.47 -10.70
CA HIS A 60 0.43 13.17 -10.77
C HIS A 60 -0.01 12.26 -9.62
N ALA A 61 0.70 11.15 -9.38
CA ALA A 61 0.42 10.23 -8.28
C ALA A 61 0.50 10.92 -6.91
N LYS A 62 1.55 11.73 -6.67
CA LYS A 62 1.65 12.56 -5.45
C LYS A 62 0.46 13.51 -5.30
N SER A 63 -0.03 14.10 -6.39
CA SER A 63 -1.18 15.02 -6.35
C SER A 63 -2.47 14.30 -5.95
N VAL A 64 -2.74 13.14 -6.57
CA VAL A 64 -3.91 12.30 -6.25
C VAL A 64 -3.85 11.86 -4.79
N LEU A 65 -2.69 11.35 -4.34
CA LEU A 65 -2.53 10.90 -2.96
C LEU A 65 -2.67 12.06 -1.95
N ARG A 66 -2.13 13.24 -2.29
CA ARG A 66 -2.31 14.45 -1.46
C ARG A 66 -3.79 14.80 -1.31
N GLN A 67 -4.57 14.74 -2.39
CA GLN A 67 -6.01 15.01 -2.34
C GLN A 67 -6.74 13.98 -1.45
N GLN A 68 -6.40 12.70 -1.59
CA GLN A 68 -6.97 11.63 -0.76
C GLN A 68 -6.66 11.85 0.73
N ILE A 69 -5.40 12.17 1.07
CA ILE A 69 -5.00 12.44 2.46
C ILE A 69 -5.70 13.69 3.01
N ARG A 70 -5.91 14.73 2.19
CA ARG A 70 -6.60 15.98 2.60
C ARG A 70 -8.11 15.82 2.81
N THR A 71 -8.70 14.68 2.47
CA THR A 71 -10.14 14.46 2.61
C THR A 71 -10.58 14.72 4.03
N ILE A 72 -11.57 15.60 4.18
CA ILE A 72 -12.13 15.98 5.48
C ILE A 72 -13.10 14.90 5.95
N ASP A 73 -13.16 14.67 7.26
CA ASP A 73 -14.15 13.78 7.87
C ASP A 73 -15.57 14.28 7.53
N ARG A 74 -16.28 13.52 6.67
CA ARG A 74 -17.61 13.91 6.15
C ARG A 74 -18.71 14.05 7.20
N ASN A 75 -18.52 13.50 8.40
CA ASN A 75 -19.43 13.63 9.53
C ASN A 75 -18.72 13.30 10.86
N LEU A 76 -19.39 13.60 11.97
CA LEU A 76 -18.87 13.37 13.32
C LEU A 76 -18.53 11.91 13.59
N ARG A 77 -19.32 10.95 13.07
CA ARG A 77 -19.06 9.52 13.27
C ARG A 77 -17.69 9.12 12.69
N VAL A 78 -17.40 9.53 11.45
CA VAL A 78 -16.12 9.26 10.78
C VAL A 78 -14.96 9.91 11.54
N ARG A 79 -15.14 11.16 11.99
CA ARG A 79 -14.14 11.87 12.79
C ARG A 79 -13.86 11.15 14.11
N SER A 80 -14.90 10.76 14.84
CA SER A 80 -14.77 10.05 16.12
C SER A 80 -14.08 8.69 15.94
N GLN A 81 -14.40 7.94 14.88
CA GLN A 81 -13.74 6.68 14.57
C GLN A 81 -12.23 6.88 14.30
N ARG A 82 -11.87 7.90 13.51
CA ARG A 82 -10.47 8.22 13.22
C ARG A 82 -9.70 8.61 14.47
N LEU A 83 -10.25 9.50 15.30
CA LEU A 83 -9.60 9.94 16.55
C LEU A 83 -9.51 8.79 17.55
N TRP A 84 -10.53 7.93 17.64
CA TRP A 84 -10.49 6.75 18.49
C TRP A 84 -9.41 5.76 18.06
N GLY A 85 -9.26 5.52 16.76
CA GLY A 85 -8.17 4.70 16.22
C GLY A 85 -6.79 5.27 16.55
N ALA A 86 -6.62 6.60 16.49
CA ALA A 86 -5.38 7.25 16.90
C ALA A 86 -5.07 7.04 18.39
N ILE A 87 -6.07 7.17 19.27
CA ILE A 87 -5.94 6.85 20.71
C ILE A 87 -5.50 5.40 20.92
N GLN A 88 -6.14 4.45 20.24
CA GLN A 88 -5.79 3.02 20.35
C GLN A 88 -4.35 2.73 19.92
N LEU A 89 -3.82 3.52 18.98
CA LEU A 89 -2.44 3.43 18.53
C LEU A 89 -1.47 4.26 19.37
N ALA A 90 -1.92 4.95 20.43
CA ALA A 90 -1.15 5.93 21.20
C ALA A 90 -0.63 7.12 20.37
N ASP A 91 -1.38 7.54 19.36
CA ASP A 91 -1.18 8.78 18.62
C ASP A 91 -2.12 9.85 19.20
N THR A 92 -1.61 10.61 20.17
CA THR A 92 -2.38 11.62 20.92
C THR A 92 -2.24 13.03 20.36
N GLU A 93 -1.33 13.24 19.42
CA GLU A 93 -1.14 14.55 18.77
C GLU A 93 -2.18 14.78 17.67
N PHE A 94 -2.81 13.71 17.17
CA PHE A 94 -3.86 13.74 16.15
C PHE A 94 -3.45 14.51 14.87
N ASN A 95 -2.15 14.67 14.65
CA ASN A 95 -1.54 15.46 13.59
C ASN A 95 -1.06 14.59 12.42
N ARG A 96 -1.36 13.29 12.44
CA ARG A 96 -0.94 12.30 11.45
C ARG A 96 -1.20 12.71 10.00
N GLN A 97 -2.32 13.38 9.74
CA GLN A 97 -2.63 13.90 8.42
C GLN A 97 -1.59 14.93 7.95
N GLN A 98 -1.19 15.87 8.82
CA GLN A 98 -0.16 16.86 8.50
C GLN A 98 1.21 16.19 8.32
N GLU A 99 1.56 15.24 9.18
CA GLU A 99 2.81 14.47 9.05
C GLU A 99 2.89 13.74 7.71
N LEU A 100 1.81 13.06 7.30
CA LEU A 100 1.76 12.34 6.03
C LEU A 100 1.86 13.29 4.83
N LEU A 101 1.22 14.47 4.89
CA LEU A 101 1.33 15.48 3.84
C LEU A 101 2.75 16.04 3.73
N SER A 102 3.40 16.30 4.86
CA SER A 102 4.79 16.76 4.90
C SER A 102 5.76 15.69 4.38
N ALA A 103 5.61 14.44 4.81
CA ALA A 103 6.41 13.33 4.32
C ALA A 103 6.21 13.11 2.81
N LEU A 104 4.97 13.20 2.33
CA LEU A 104 4.66 13.09 0.90
C LEU A 104 5.32 14.22 0.11
N GLU A 105 5.32 15.45 0.62
CA GLU A 105 5.97 16.59 -0.03
C GLU A 105 7.47 16.35 -0.24
N HIS A 106 8.18 15.91 0.81
CA HIS A 106 9.62 15.69 0.77
C HIS A 106 10.05 14.38 0.09
N CYS A 107 9.13 13.43 -0.11
CA CYS A 107 9.42 12.16 -0.74
C CYS A 107 9.86 12.33 -2.21
N GLN A 108 11.09 11.90 -2.50
CA GLN A 108 11.67 11.91 -3.85
C GLN A 108 11.39 10.60 -4.59
N LEU A 109 11.29 10.69 -5.93
CA LEU A 109 11.02 9.53 -6.77
C LEU A 109 12.10 8.44 -6.61
N VAL A 110 13.37 8.83 -6.62
CA VAL A 110 14.51 7.90 -6.53
C VAL A 110 14.47 7.14 -5.20
N GLU A 111 14.37 7.85 -4.08
CA GLU A 111 14.28 7.25 -2.74
C GLU A 111 13.06 6.31 -2.62
N TRP A 112 11.94 6.70 -3.22
CA TRP A 112 10.73 5.88 -3.21
C TRP A 112 10.92 4.59 -4.02
N LEU A 113 11.52 4.67 -5.21
CA LEU A 113 11.80 3.51 -6.07
C LEU A 113 12.77 2.53 -5.41
N GLU A 114 13.82 3.04 -4.75
CA GLU A 114 14.75 2.20 -3.99
C GLU A 114 14.03 1.47 -2.86
N ARG A 115 13.28 2.21 -2.03
CA ARG A 115 12.56 1.63 -0.89
C ARG A 115 11.50 0.61 -1.31
N ILE A 116 10.73 0.87 -2.38
CA ILE A 116 9.69 -0.07 -2.81
C ILE A 116 10.31 -1.35 -3.38
N LYS A 117 11.44 -1.24 -4.09
CA LYS A 117 12.18 -2.39 -4.61
C LYS A 117 12.74 -3.25 -3.50
N GLU A 118 13.36 -2.63 -2.48
CA GLU A 118 13.83 -3.35 -1.29
C GLU A 118 12.68 -4.08 -0.58
N ARG A 119 11.56 -3.38 -0.33
CA ARG A 119 10.42 -3.95 0.39
C ARG A 119 9.72 -5.08 -0.35
N LEU A 120 9.61 -5.00 -1.68
CA LEU A 120 8.96 -6.03 -2.48
C LEU A 120 9.89 -7.20 -2.82
N SER A 121 11.22 -7.01 -2.74
CA SER A 121 12.20 -8.08 -2.94
C SER A 121 12.48 -8.89 -1.67
N ASP A 122 12.24 -8.31 -0.49
CA ASP A 122 12.46 -8.98 0.80
C ASP A 122 11.37 -10.02 1.09
N LYS A 123 11.69 -11.29 0.78
CA LYS A 123 10.81 -12.45 0.99
C LYS A 123 10.59 -12.80 2.47
N THR A 124 11.35 -12.18 3.39
CA THR A 124 11.35 -12.52 4.83
C THR A 124 10.11 -12.00 5.55
N GLN A 125 9.36 -11.07 4.94
CA GLN A 125 8.18 -10.42 5.54
C GLN A 125 6.85 -10.93 4.95
N LEU A 126 6.87 -12.11 4.33
CA LEU A 126 5.70 -12.68 3.68
C LEU A 126 4.89 -13.53 4.67
N LEU A 127 3.68 -13.07 5.00
CA LEU A 127 2.77 -13.81 5.86
C LEU A 127 1.73 -14.53 4.99
N ARG A 128 1.90 -15.85 4.84
CA ARG A 128 0.99 -16.70 4.09
C ARG A 128 -0.11 -17.21 5.01
N LEU A 129 -1.34 -16.76 4.78
CA LEU A 129 -2.52 -17.31 5.45
C LEU A 129 -3.23 -18.25 4.47
N GLN A 130 -3.33 -19.51 4.84
CA GLN A 130 -4.20 -20.49 4.18
C GLN A 130 -5.37 -20.75 5.14
N THR A 131 -6.58 -20.43 4.69
CA THR A 131 -7.84 -20.77 5.35
C THR A 131 -8.51 -21.92 4.63
#